data_AF-A0A0D2MWS9-F1
#
_entry.id   AF-A0A0D2MWS9-F1
#
_cell.length_a   1.000
_cell.length_b   1.000
_cell.length_c   1.000
_cell.angle_alpha   90.00
_cell.angle_beta   90.00
_cell.angle_gamma   90.00
#
_symmetry.space_group_name_H-M   'P 1'
#
loop_
_entity.id
_entity.type
_entity.pdbx_description
1 polymer ?
#
loop_
_entity_poly.entity_id
_entity_poly.type
_entity_poly.pdbx_seq_one_letter_code
_entity_poly.pdbx_strand_id
1 'polypeptide(L)'
;MSKPSSVPRQQELARYCQVSSKVTSNYSIPTAVVAYSRGMDAAARPNLTTLLWAADGSPRFGGIISYPNIEAAGYLNRSEVQQLWDFQSRTGARSVKFGAWPTYFGWAPAMAQCSSGSDTIGFADGAAAAAAAATPATNFTLLFTHDAPYGLQGIELSTAWLDSRGLYRCPGNASAPLPTCSIWGPGSDFEVAGLHPNCSSMPFMQLAPEGAASPAIAAVLVNYTDDNRNTMAFTFDCAAWSPSCVLLGRLSVAWLLEGRSQPVATDSSGNPTGTSGAAQQAASDLSGKIVADLLVDASKANIANGTPDSPLKNGAAARAGPAAGALAAASAGAALLSVLLL
;
A
#
# COMPACT_ATOMS: atom_id res chain seq x y z
N MET A 1 -33.92 -21.69 -1.23
CA MET A 1 -32.71 -21.05 -0.66
C MET A 1 -31.60 -21.17 -1.69
N SER A 2 -31.36 -20.10 -2.44
CA SER A 2 -30.37 -20.06 -3.51
C SER A 2 -28.99 -19.90 -2.90
N LYS A 3 -28.07 -20.82 -3.21
CA LYS A 3 -26.64 -20.73 -2.84
C LYS A 3 -26.11 -19.37 -3.31
N PRO A 4 -25.46 -18.54 -2.47
CA PRO A 4 -24.81 -17.34 -2.94
C PRO A 4 -23.77 -17.74 -3.98
N SER A 5 -23.90 -17.16 -5.18
CA SER A 5 -22.99 -17.35 -6.30
C SER A 5 -21.59 -16.90 -5.86
N SER A 6 -20.71 -17.86 -5.62
CA SER A 6 -19.30 -17.59 -5.38
C SER A 6 -18.68 -17.13 -6.68
N VAL A 7 -18.59 -15.81 -6.88
CA VAL A 7 -17.63 -15.26 -7.85
C VAL A 7 -16.26 -15.91 -7.52
N PRO A 8 -15.54 -16.50 -8.49
CA PRO A 8 -14.28 -17.17 -8.21
C PRO A 8 -13.30 -16.14 -7.63
N ARG A 9 -12.85 -16.33 -6.38
CA ARG A 9 -11.96 -15.41 -5.63
C ARG A 9 -10.66 -15.03 -6.39
N GLN A 10 -10.27 -15.80 -7.41
CA GLN A 10 -9.18 -15.41 -8.30
C GLN A 10 -9.47 -14.16 -9.14
N GLN A 11 -10.74 -13.88 -9.47
CA GLN A 11 -11.13 -12.63 -10.15
C GLN A 11 -10.98 -11.40 -9.24
N GLU A 12 -11.04 -11.55 -7.92
CA GLU A 12 -10.90 -10.44 -6.98
C GLU A 12 -9.43 -10.06 -6.80
N LEU A 13 -8.53 -11.05 -6.76
CA LEU A 13 -7.08 -10.84 -6.72
C LEU A 13 -6.50 -10.29 -8.02
N ALA A 14 -7.08 -10.66 -9.16
CA ALA A 14 -6.78 -10.01 -10.44
C ALA A 14 -7.07 -8.50 -10.43
N ARG A 15 -7.97 -7.99 -9.57
CA ARG A 15 -8.35 -6.57 -9.52
C ARG A 15 -7.35 -5.67 -8.78
N TYR A 16 -6.45 -6.23 -7.98
CA TYR A 16 -5.46 -5.45 -7.21
C TYR A 16 -4.19 -5.19 -8.00
N CYS A 17 -3.63 -6.22 -8.66
CA CYS A 17 -2.57 -6.01 -9.65
C CYS A 17 -3.04 -5.16 -10.84
N GLN A 18 -4.34 -5.07 -11.11
CA GLN A 18 -4.82 -4.11 -12.09
C GLN A 18 -4.51 -2.66 -11.71
N VAL A 19 -4.40 -2.28 -10.42
CA VAL A 19 -4.02 -0.91 -10.06
C VAL A 19 -2.57 -0.63 -10.46
N SER A 20 -1.63 -1.44 -9.97
CA SER A 20 -0.21 -1.28 -10.28
C SER A 20 0.04 -1.44 -11.78
N SER A 21 -0.48 -2.49 -12.40
CA SER A 21 -0.32 -2.75 -13.85
C SER A 21 -0.97 -1.67 -14.71
N LYS A 22 -2.10 -1.09 -14.31
CA LYS A 22 -2.73 0.02 -15.07
C LYS A 22 -1.93 1.30 -14.93
N VAL A 23 -1.39 1.59 -13.75
CA VAL A 23 -0.51 2.75 -13.58
C VAL A 23 0.76 2.56 -14.40
N THR A 24 1.43 1.42 -14.25
CA THR A 24 2.70 1.18 -14.97
C THR A 24 2.50 1.13 -16.47
N SER A 25 1.41 0.53 -16.97
CA SER A 25 1.09 0.54 -18.40
C SER A 25 0.80 1.95 -18.94
N ASN A 26 0.05 2.78 -18.20
CA ASN A 26 -0.24 4.16 -18.60
C ASN A 26 1.04 5.01 -18.76
N TYR A 27 2.09 4.69 -17.99
CA TYR A 27 3.39 5.37 -18.05
C TYR A 27 4.44 4.59 -18.85
N SER A 28 4.06 3.48 -19.51
CA SER A 28 4.97 2.60 -20.27
C SER A 28 6.18 2.11 -19.45
N ILE A 29 5.97 1.91 -18.15
CA ILE A 29 6.96 1.36 -17.24
C ILE A 29 6.98 -0.15 -17.41
N PRO A 30 8.11 -0.76 -17.79
CA PRO A 30 8.16 -2.20 -17.93
C PRO A 30 8.07 -2.89 -16.56
N THR A 31 7.18 -3.88 -16.45
CA THR A 31 6.94 -4.59 -15.19
C THR A 31 6.84 -6.09 -15.40
N ALA A 32 7.36 -6.85 -14.44
CA ALA A 32 7.08 -8.28 -14.31
C ALA A 32 6.06 -8.48 -13.18
N VAL A 33 5.04 -9.31 -13.42
CA VAL A 33 4.08 -9.72 -12.39
C VAL A 33 4.32 -11.19 -12.05
N VAL A 34 4.55 -11.45 -10.77
CA VAL A 34 4.81 -12.78 -10.24
C VAL A 34 3.70 -13.12 -9.27
N ALA A 35 3.04 -14.25 -9.52
CA ALA A 35 1.96 -14.73 -8.66
C ALA A 35 2.47 -15.75 -7.65
N TYR A 36 2.02 -15.59 -6.41
CA TYR A 36 2.16 -16.54 -5.33
C TYR A 36 0.77 -17.05 -4.94
N SER A 37 0.65 -18.31 -4.58
CA SER A 37 -0.58 -18.85 -4.00
C SER A 37 -0.25 -19.54 -2.68
N ARG A 38 -1.18 -19.48 -1.73
CA ARG A 38 -0.98 -20.21 -0.47
C ARG A 38 -0.97 -21.70 -0.78
N GLY A 39 0.04 -22.40 -0.28
CA GLY A 39 0.26 -23.82 -0.57
C GLY A 39 0.83 -24.08 -1.97
N MET A 40 1.34 -23.06 -2.66
CA MET A 40 2.14 -23.26 -3.87
C MET A 40 3.32 -24.18 -3.55
N ASP A 41 3.42 -25.27 -4.32
CA ASP A 41 4.52 -26.23 -4.27
C ASP A 41 5.86 -25.48 -4.41
N ALA A 42 6.84 -25.83 -3.57
CA ALA A 42 8.16 -25.25 -3.60
C ALA A 42 8.81 -25.36 -5.00
N ALA A 43 8.55 -26.44 -5.74
CA ALA A 43 9.05 -26.60 -7.11
C ALA A 43 8.39 -25.65 -8.12
N ALA A 44 7.16 -25.19 -7.84
CA ALA A 44 6.44 -24.22 -8.67
C ALA A 44 6.71 -22.77 -8.26
N ARG A 45 7.37 -22.54 -7.11
CA ARG A 45 7.69 -21.19 -6.65
C ARG A 45 8.78 -20.58 -7.52
N PRO A 46 8.65 -19.30 -7.91
CA PRO A 46 9.70 -18.56 -8.57
C PRO A 46 10.97 -18.55 -7.72
N ASN A 47 12.10 -18.92 -8.32
CA ASN A 47 13.40 -18.75 -7.68
C ASN A 47 13.71 -17.24 -7.61
N LEU A 48 13.65 -16.67 -6.40
CA LEU A 48 13.86 -15.24 -6.20
C LEU A 48 15.26 -14.78 -6.62
N THR A 49 16.28 -15.63 -6.53
CA THR A 49 17.64 -15.27 -6.96
C THR A 49 17.68 -15.02 -8.46
N THR A 50 17.18 -15.95 -9.28
CA THR A 50 17.18 -15.78 -10.75
C THR A 50 16.10 -14.81 -11.24
N LEU A 51 15.06 -14.59 -10.45
CA LEU A 51 14.07 -13.56 -10.71
C LEU A 51 14.71 -12.17 -10.59
N LEU A 52 15.34 -11.88 -9.44
CA LEU A 52 15.79 -10.54 -9.06
C LEU A 52 17.15 -10.15 -9.64
N TRP A 53 18.00 -11.13 -9.95
CA TRP A 53 19.36 -10.91 -10.43
C TRP A 53 19.56 -11.50 -11.83
N ALA A 54 20.30 -10.79 -12.67
CA ALA A 54 20.80 -11.32 -13.93
C ALA A 54 21.99 -12.27 -13.67
N ALA A 55 22.37 -13.04 -14.68
CA ALA A 55 23.46 -14.03 -14.56
C ALA A 55 24.83 -13.39 -14.24
N ASP A 56 25.01 -12.11 -14.59
CA ASP A 56 26.21 -11.31 -14.27
C ASP A 56 26.17 -10.70 -12.86
N GLY A 57 25.11 -10.95 -12.09
CA GLY A 57 24.93 -10.40 -10.75
C GLY A 57 24.40 -8.96 -10.73
N SER A 58 24.02 -8.37 -11.87
CA SER A 58 23.33 -7.08 -11.90
C SER A 58 21.86 -7.21 -11.47
N PRO A 59 21.29 -6.19 -10.82
CA PRO A 59 19.89 -6.22 -10.44
C PRO A 59 18.98 -6.07 -11.66
N ARG A 60 17.91 -6.86 -11.71
CA ARG A 60 16.92 -6.80 -12.81
C ARG A 60 15.82 -5.77 -12.57
N PHE A 61 15.72 -5.24 -11.36
CA PHE A 61 14.60 -4.39 -10.97
C PHE A 61 15.02 -3.22 -10.08
N GLY A 62 14.23 -2.15 -10.11
CA GLY A 62 14.44 -0.95 -9.29
C GLY A 62 13.40 -0.72 -8.20
N GLY A 63 12.31 -1.48 -8.22
CA GLY A 63 11.24 -1.33 -7.24
C GLY A 63 10.33 -2.54 -7.16
N ILE A 64 9.76 -2.75 -5.99
CA ILE A 64 8.85 -3.87 -5.69
C ILE A 64 7.50 -3.31 -5.28
N ILE A 65 6.41 -3.84 -5.82
CA ILE A 65 5.03 -3.58 -5.35
C ILE A 65 4.42 -4.92 -4.95
N SER A 66 3.84 -5.00 -3.76
CA SER A 66 3.18 -6.21 -3.28
C SER A 66 1.75 -5.96 -2.83
N TYR A 67 0.86 -6.89 -3.18
CA TYR A 67 -0.48 -6.98 -2.62
C TYR A 67 -0.95 -8.42 -2.40
N PRO A 68 -1.43 -8.76 -1.17
CA PRO A 68 -1.21 -8.01 0.07
C PRO A 68 0.31 -7.94 0.36
N ASN A 69 0.73 -7.49 1.55
CA ASN A 69 2.13 -7.64 1.97
C ASN A 69 2.52 -9.14 1.97
N ILE A 70 3.10 -9.63 0.87
CA ILE A 70 3.32 -11.07 0.64
C ILE A 70 4.30 -11.67 1.64
N GLU A 71 5.24 -10.84 2.14
CA GLU A 71 6.20 -11.19 3.17
C GLU A 71 5.50 -11.50 4.50
N ALA A 72 4.40 -10.79 4.81
CA ALA A 72 3.70 -10.93 6.07
C ALA A 72 2.35 -11.68 5.97
N ALA A 73 1.93 -12.05 4.76
CA ALA A 73 0.72 -12.85 4.55
C ALA A 73 1.00 -14.36 4.45
N GLY A 74 2.27 -14.76 4.65
CA GLY A 74 2.69 -16.16 4.69
C GLY A 74 2.86 -16.82 3.32
N TYR A 75 3.03 -16.01 2.26
CA TYR A 75 3.28 -16.53 0.91
C TYR A 75 4.74 -16.89 0.67
N LEU A 76 5.63 -16.30 1.48
CA LEU A 76 7.06 -16.53 1.47
C LEU A 76 7.47 -17.20 2.78
N ASN A 77 8.49 -18.05 2.72
CA ASN A 77 9.22 -18.51 3.90
C ASN A 77 10.28 -17.48 4.33
N ARG A 78 10.89 -17.67 5.50
CA ARG A 78 11.88 -16.76 6.07
C ARG A 78 13.04 -16.48 5.11
N SER A 79 13.57 -17.50 4.46
CA SER A 79 14.70 -17.35 3.53
C SER A 79 14.33 -16.57 2.27
N GLU A 80 13.09 -16.71 1.79
CA GLU A 80 12.56 -15.95 0.65
C GLU A 80 12.34 -14.48 1.02
N VAL A 81 11.82 -14.20 2.22
CA VAL A 81 11.72 -12.84 2.75
C VAL A 81 13.10 -12.20 2.87
N GLN A 82 14.08 -12.92 3.40
CA GLN A 82 15.47 -12.45 3.51
C GLN A 82 16.10 -12.18 2.14
N GLN A 83 15.84 -13.00 1.12
CA GLN A 83 16.30 -12.72 -0.25
C GLN A 83 15.73 -11.40 -0.81
N LEU A 84 14.45 -11.11 -0.55
CA LEU A 84 13.87 -9.81 -0.94
C LEU A 84 14.48 -8.65 -0.16
N TRP A 85 14.81 -8.86 1.11
CA TRP A 85 15.44 -7.84 1.94
C TRP A 85 16.88 -7.58 1.48
N ASP A 86 17.67 -8.62 1.27
CA ASP A 86 19.03 -8.55 0.74
C ASP A 86 19.07 -7.89 -0.65
N PHE A 87 18.07 -8.15 -1.50
CA PHE A 87 17.95 -7.46 -2.78
C PHE A 87 17.75 -5.96 -2.58
N GLN A 88 16.78 -5.54 -1.75
CA GLN A 88 16.50 -4.12 -1.50
C GLN A 88 17.70 -3.40 -0.86
N SER A 89 18.38 -4.03 0.11
CA SER A 89 19.54 -3.44 0.78
C SER A 89 20.74 -3.27 -0.15
N ARG A 90 21.00 -4.25 -1.03
CA ARG A 90 22.14 -4.21 -1.96
C ARG A 90 21.95 -3.28 -3.16
N THR A 91 20.70 -3.04 -3.55
CA THR A 91 20.36 -2.33 -4.80
C THR A 91 19.72 -0.97 -4.56
N GLY A 92 19.37 -0.65 -3.31
CA GLY A 92 18.56 0.51 -2.98
C GLY A 92 17.13 0.45 -3.54
N ALA A 93 16.70 -0.69 -4.12
CA ALA A 93 15.34 -0.86 -4.61
C ALA A 93 14.35 -0.63 -3.46
N ARG A 94 13.37 0.23 -3.69
CA ARG A 94 12.31 0.53 -2.71
C ARG A 94 11.16 -0.45 -2.86
N SER A 95 10.33 -0.59 -1.83
CA SER A 95 9.11 -1.40 -1.91
C SER A 95 7.84 -0.62 -1.57
N VAL A 96 6.73 -0.99 -2.21
CA VAL A 96 5.38 -0.50 -1.92
C VAL A 96 4.52 -1.68 -1.49
N LYS A 97 3.75 -1.50 -0.42
CA LYS A 97 2.92 -2.56 0.16
C LYS A 97 1.51 -2.04 0.42
N PHE A 98 0.51 -2.68 -0.19
CA PHE A 98 -0.91 -2.40 0.04
C PHE A 98 -1.53 -3.51 0.89
N GLY A 99 -2.68 -3.24 1.54
CA GLY A 99 -3.36 -4.22 2.41
C GLY A 99 -2.49 -4.64 3.59
N ALA A 100 -1.73 -3.69 4.13
CA ALA A 100 -0.64 -3.95 5.04
C ALA A 100 -1.11 -3.83 6.51
N TRP A 101 -0.84 -4.83 7.36
CA TRP A 101 -1.22 -4.73 8.77
C TRP A 101 -0.35 -3.71 9.52
N PRO A 102 -0.90 -2.87 10.43
CA PRO A 102 -0.14 -1.77 11.05
C PRO A 102 1.16 -2.17 11.74
N THR A 103 1.21 -3.33 12.41
CA THR A 103 2.42 -3.76 13.13
C THR A 103 3.58 -4.05 12.20
N TYR A 104 3.29 -4.37 10.93
CA TYR A 104 4.30 -4.64 9.90
C TYR A 104 5.09 -3.37 9.54
N PHE A 105 4.62 -2.21 9.98
CA PHE A 105 5.19 -0.90 9.68
C PHE A 105 5.26 -0.01 10.92
N GLY A 106 5.46 -0.59 12.11
CA GLY A 106 5.83 0.19 13.29
C GLY A 106 4.68 0.87 14.03
N TRP A 107 3.44 0.37 13.92
CA TRP A 107 2.30 0.92 14.65
C TRP A 107 1.40 -0.16 15.26
N ALA A 108 0.90 0.05 16.48
CA ALA A 108 -0.17 -0.78 17.00
C ALA A 108 -1.47 -0.57 16.17
N PRO A 109 -2.28 -1.60 15.92
CA PRO A 109 -3.51 -1.43 15.16
C PRO A 109 -4.56 -0.66 15.97
N ALA A 110 -5.23 0.29 15.33
CA ALA A 110 -6.41 0.96 15.88
C ALA A 110 -7.64 0.08 15.66
N MET A 111 -7.74 -1.03 16.41
CA MET A 111 -8.72 -2.11 16.21
C MET A 111 -10.18 -1.62 16.09
N ALA A 112 -10.58 -0.61 16.87
CA ALA A 112 -11.92 -0.03 16.83
C ALA A 112 -12.27 0.67 15.50
N GLN A 113 -11.26 0.95 14.66
CA GLN A 113 -11.40 1.63 13.38
C GLN A 113 -11.14 0.69 12.19
N CYS A 114 -10.85 -0.59 12.44
CA CYS A 114 -10.67 -1.57 11.40
C CYS A 114 -12.03 -2.03 10.87
N SER A 115 -12.24 -1.90 9.56
CA SER A 115 -13.48 -2.30 8.91
C SER A 115 -13.29 -2.55 7.42
N SER A 116 -14.04 -3.51 6.88
CA SER A 116 -14.43 -3.45 5.48
C SER A 116 -15.44 -2.32 5.39
N GLY A 117 -15.28 -1.36 4.47
CA GLY A 117 -16.23 -0.26 4.27
C GLY A 117 -17.61 -0.71 3.77
N SER A 118 -18.23 -1.68 4.45
CA SER A 118 -19.39 -2.47 4.06
C SER A 118 -20.43 -2.51 5.18
N ASP A 119 -20.72 -1.37 5.81
CA ASP A 119 -22.03 -1.22 6.45
C ASP A 119 -23.12 -0.81 5.43
N THR A 120 -22.75 -0.53 4.16
CA THR A 120 -23.61 -0.68 2.97
C THR A 120 -22.85 -0.32 1.68
N ILE A 121 -22.38 -1.31 0.91
CA ILE A 121 -22.10 -1.10 -0.53
C ILE A 121 -23.44 -1.27 -1.25
N GLY A 122 -24.25 -0.23 -1.25
CA GLY A 122 -25.36 -0.11 -2.18
C GLY A 122 -24.86 0.62 -3.43
N PHE A 123 -24.62 -0.09 -4.53
CA PHE A 123 -24.98 0.49 -5.84
C PHE A 123 -26.50 0.50 -5.88
N ALA A 124 -27.10 1.38 -5.08
CA ALA A 124 -28.52 1.54 -4.98
C ALA A 124 -28.94 2.54 -6.04
N ASP A 125 -29.62 2.03 -7.05
CA ASP A 125 -30.69 2.72 -7.74
C ASP A 125 -31.60 3.46 -6.76
N GLY A 126 -31.28 4.72 -6.44
CA GLY A 126 -32.13 5.75 -5.81
C GLY A 126 -32.70 5.49 -4.40
N ALA A 127 -33.30 4.33 -4.15
CA ALA A 127 -34.08 4.01 -2.96
C ALA A 127 -33.28 3.29 -1.86
N ALA A 128 -32.32 2.42 -2.21
CA ALA A 128 -31.48 1.73 -1.21
C ALA A 128 -30.32 2.61 -0.68
N ALA A 129 -30.01 3.73 -1.34
CA ALA A 129 -29.05 4.73 -0.85
C ALA A 129 -29.60 5.49 0.38
N ALA A 130 -30.93 5.68 0.43
CA ALA A 130 -31.61 6.33 1.55
C ALA A 130 -31.65 5.46 2.82
N ALA A 131 -31.64 4.13 2.66
CA ALA A 131 -31.57 3.20 3.79
C ALA A 131 -30.13 3.01 4.32
N ALA A 132 -29.14 3.03 3.43
CA ALA A 132 -27.70 3.03 3.76
C ALA A 132 -27.26 4.30 4.53
N ALA A 133 -27.93 5.42 4.27
CA ALA A 133 -27.68 6.70 4.96
C ALA A 133 -28.16 6.70 6.44
N ALA A 134 -28.91 5.70 6.90
CA ALA A 134 -29.42 5.62 8.27
C ALA A 134 -28.42 4.96 9.24
N THR A 135 -27.41 4.25 8.73
CA THR A 135 -26.25 3.83 9.50
C THR A 135 -25.16 4.87 9.23
N PRO A 136 -24.50 5.47 10.23
CA PRO A 136 -23.40 6.38 9.97
C PRO A 136 -22.26 5.57 9.35
N ALA A 137 -22.26 5.46 8.02
CA ALA A 137 -21.04 5.25 7.26
C ALA A 137 -20.16 6.43 7.65
N THR A 138 -19.29 6.22 8.62
CA THR A 138 -18.23 7.16 8.96
C THR A 138 -17.40 7.27 7.69
N ASN A 139 -17.70 8.25 6.86
CA ASN A 139 -16.88 8.59 5.71
C ASN A 139 -15.53 9.00 6.32
N PHE A 140 -14.49 8.23 6.01
CA PHE A 140 -13.15 8.60 6.43
C PHE A 140 -12.53 9.40 5.29
N THR A 141 -12.05 10.59 5.62
CA THR A 141 -11.23 11.37 4.70
C THR A 141 -9.79 10.88 4.87
N LEU A 142 -9.14 10.51 3.78
CA LEU A 142 -7.70 10.35 3.77
C LEU A 142 -7.04 11.71 3.59
N LEU A 143 -6.17 12.08 4.51
CA LEU A 143 -5.48 13.37 4.54
C LEU A 143 -3.98 13.14 4.41
N PHE A 144 -3.33 13.85 3.48
CA PHE A 144 -1.88 13.90 3.45
C PHE A 144 -1.36 14.75 4.59
N THR A 145 -0.36 14.22 5.29
CA THR A 145 0.34 14.96 6.35
C THR A 145 1.46 15.81 5.75
N HIS A 146 2.17 16.57 6.58
CA HIS A 146 3.37 17.30 6.17
C HIS A 146 4.49 16.40 5.61
N ASP A 147 4.50 15.11 5.94
CA ASP A 147 5.52 14.15 5.52
C ASP A 147 5.20 13.49 4.16
N ALA A 148 4.14 13.94 3.48
CA ALA A 148 3.79 13.44 2.16
C ALA A 148 4.89 13.78 1.13
N PRO A 149 5.36 12.78 0.35
CA PRO A 149 6.40 13.03 -0.64
C PRO A 149 5.90 14.00 -1.72
N TYR A 150 6.83 14.62 -2.44
CA TYR A 150 6.56 15.53 -3.56
C TYR A 150 5.83 16.83 -3.24
N GLY A 151 5.86 17.26 -1.97
CA GLY A 151 5.16 18.48 -1.58
C GLY A 151 3.64 18.35 -1.65
N LEU A 152 3.12 17.11 -1.54
CA LEU A 152 1.68 16.84 -1.39
C LEU A 152 1.14 17.24 0.00
N GLN A 153 2.01 17.79 0.85
CA GLN A 153 1.68 18.34 2.16
C GLN A 153 0.49 19.30 2.09
N GLY A 154 -0.49 19.09 2.98
CA GLY A 154 -1.66 19.95 3.10
C GLY A 154 -2.64 19.88 1.92
N ILE A 155 -2.42 19.01 0.92
CA ILE A 155 -3.44 18.70 -0.07
C ILE A 155 -4.49 17.83 0.60
N GLU A 156 -5.59 18.46 1.00
CA GLU A 156 -6.82 17.76 1.32
C GLU A 156 -7.38 17.21 0.02
N LEU A 157 -7.20 15.91 -0.24
CA LEU A 157 -7.94 15.29 -1.31
C LEU A 157 -9.37 15.11 -0.80
N SER A 158 -10.30 15.75 -1.50
CA SER A 158 -11.72 15.69 -1.14
C SER A 158 -12.20 14.26 -0.83
N THR A 159 -13.16 14.14 0.08
CA THR A 159 -13.88 12.89 0.39
C THR A 159 -14.45 12.19 -0.85
N ALA A 160 -14.68 12.93 -1.95
CA ALA A 160 -15.13 12.39 -3.23
C ALA A 160 -14.04 11.65 -4.03
N TRP A 161 -12.76 11.93 -3.76
CA TRP A 161 -11.62 11.38 -4.50
C TRP A 161 -10.81 10.33 -3.73
N LEU A 162 -10.77 10.44 -2.40
CA LEU A 162 -10.14 9.47 -1.52
C LEU A 162 -11.14 8.74 -0.63
N ASP A 163 -12.06 8.06 -1.32
CA ASP A 163 -13.05 7.22 -0.69
C ASP A 163 -12.51 5.79 -0.46
N SER A 164 -12.78 5.24 0.72
CA SER A 164 -12.45 3.85 1.11
C SER A 164 -13.68 2.95 1.21
N ARG A 165 -14.87 3.42 0.76
CA ARG A 165 -16.08 2.59 0.66
C ARG A 165 -15.77 1.32 -0.11
N GLY A 166 -16.15 0.18 0.44
CA GLY A 166 -15.91 -1.14 -0.15
C GLY A 166 -14.47 -1.65 -0.13
N LEU A 167 -13.52 -0.92 0.47
CA LEU A 167 -12.17 -1.41 0.73
C LEU A 167 -12.04 -1.77 2.21
N TYR A 168 -11.33 -2.85 2.50
CA TYR A 168 -10.92 -3.15 3.88
C TYR A 168 -9.81 -2.22 4.31
N ARG A 169 -9.86 -1.75 5.55
CA ARG A 169 -8.83 -0.93 6.18
C ARG A 169 -8.65 -1.33 7.63
N CYS A 170 -7.43 -1.19 8.12
CA CYS A 170 -7.13 -1.29 9.54
C CYS A 170 -5.99 -0.33 9.87
N PRO A 171 -6.29 0.90 10.28
CA PRO A 171 -5.26 1.91 10.47
C PRO A 171 -4.37 1.66 11.69
N GLY A 172 -3.21 2.31 11.70
CA GLY A 172 -2.34 2.40 12.87
C GLY A 172 -2.88 3.40 13.91
N ASN A 173 -2.64 3.12 15.18
CA ASN A 173 -2.93 4.02 16.28
C ASN A 173 -1.76 5.01 16.46
N ALA A 174 -1.97 6.28 16.11
CA ALA A 174 -0.95 7.32 16.19
C ALA A 174 -0.39 7.55 17.62
N SER A 175 -1.10 7.11 18.66
CA SER A 175 -0.63 7.19 20.05
C SER A 175 0.23 6.00 20.48
N ALA A 176 0.45 5.01 19.60
CA ALA A 176 1.14 3.77 19.92
C ALA A 176 2.12 3.36 18.79
N PRO A 177 3.19 4.15 18.55
CA PRO A 177 4.29 3.73 17.68
C PRO A 177 5.01 2.51 18.28
N LEU A 178 5.54 1.65 17.41
CA LEU A 178 6.33 0.48 17.76
C LEU A 178 7.77 0.68 17.24
N PRO A 179 8.80 0.22 17.98
CA PRO A 179 10.20 0.34 17.54
C PRO A 179 10.58 -0.65 16.43
N THR A 180 9.72 -1.63 16.14
CA THR A 180 9.98 -2.69 15.17
C THR A 180 8.83 -2.82 14.18
N CYS A 181 9.19 -3.25 12.96
CA CYS A 181 8.27 -3.52 11.86
C CYS A 181 8.03 -5.03 11.79
N SER A 182 7.36 -5.54 12.81
CA SER A 182 7.25 -6.97 13.08
C SER A 182 6.27 -7.65 12.13
N ILE A 183 6.69 -8.72 11.47
CA ILE A 183 5.84 -9.53 10.58
C ILE A 183 5.75 -10.98 11.05
N TRP A 184 4.59 -11.59 10.85
CA TRP A 184 4.33 -13.01 11.07
C TRP A 184 3.67 -13.55 9.81
N GLY A 185 4.20 -14.60 9.20
CA GLY A 185 3.62 -15.18 7.99
C GLY A 185 2.75 -16.39 8.35
N PRO A 186 1.41 -16.31 8.31
CA PRO A 186 0.56 -17.46 8.63
C PRO A 186 0.83 -18.63 7.68
N GLY A 187 1.13 -19.81 8.23
CA GLY A 187 1.52 -21.00 7.46
C GLY A 187 2.96 -20.98 6.93
N SER A 188 3.80 -20.02 7.36
CA SER A 188 5.25 -19.99 7.07
C SER A 188 6.07 -20.51 8.25
N ASP A 189 7.38 -20.72 8.03
CA ASP A 189 8.36 -21.14 9.04
C ASP A 189 8.68 -20.06 10.09
N PHE A 190 8.13 -18.85 9.97
CA PHE A 190 8.25 -17.78 10.96
C PHE A 190 6.90 -17.32 11.52
N GLU A 191 5.83 -18.11 11.38
CA GLU A 191 4.51 -17.79 11.93
C GLU A 191 4.52 -17.53 13.45
N VAL A 192 5.35 -18.27 14.21
CA VAL A 192 5.41 -18.17 15.67
C VAL A 192 6.48 -17.15 16.10
N ALA A 193 7.71 -17.34 15.62
CA ALA A 193 8.85 -16.53 16.05
C ALA A 193 8.85 -15.11 15.44
N GLY A 194 8.08 -14.89 14.37
CA GLY A 194 8.08 -13.63 13.64
C GLY A 194 9.42 -13.29 12.99
N LEU A 195 9.43 -12.12 12.35
CA LEU A 195 10.62 -11.37 11.99
C LEU A 195 10.44 -9.94 12.51
N HIS A 196 11.42 -9.43 13.25
CA HIS A 196 11.30 -8.19 14.03
C HIS A 196 12.40 -7.17 13.69
N PRO A 197 12.51 -6.71 12.43
CA PRO A 197 13.52 -5.72 12.07
C PRO A 197 13.22 -4.38 12.76
N ASN A 198 14.27 -3.68 13.18
CA ASN A 198 14.14 -2.33 13.70
C ASN A 198 13.74 -1.38 12.57
N CYS A 199 12.87 -0.42 12.87
CA CYS A 199 12.44 0.53 11.87
C CYS A 199 12.04 1.89 12.46
N SER A 200 12.11 2.90 11.61
CA SER A 200 11.47 4.20 11.83
C SER A 200 10.34 4.35 10.81
N SER A 201 9.15 4.68 11.30
CA SER A 201 7.96 4.84 10.48
C SER A 201 7.44 6.27 10.55
N MET A 202 7.40 6.92 9.40
CA MET A 202 6.95 8.29 9.23
C MET A 202 5.57 8.30 8.57
N PRO A 203 4.49 8.62 9.31
CA PRO A 203 3.16 8.69 8.73
C PRO A 203 3.07 9.80 7.70
N PHE A 204 2.69 9.47 6.47
CA PHE A 204 2.46 10.47 5.44
C PHE A 204 1.00 10.65 5.08
N MET A 205 0.13 9.77 5.57
CA MET A 205 -1.32 9.84 5.37
C MET A 205 -2.08 9.39 6.62
N GLN A 206 -3.15 10.13 6.94
CA GLN A 206 -4.03 9.84 8.06
C GLN A 206 -5.46 9.61 7.57
N LEU A 207 -6.22 8.78 8.27
CA LEU A 207 -7.67 8.79 8.23
C LEU A 207 -8.13 9.80 9.27
N ALA A 208 -8.88 10.82 8.84
CA ALA A 208 -9.70 11.64 9.71
C ALA A 208 -11.13 11.13 9.65
N PRO A 209 -11.59 10.43 10.71
CA PRO A 209 -13.03 10.29 10.93
C PRO A 209 -13.56 11.68 11.28
N GLU A 210 -14.68 12.07 10.68
CA GLU A 210 -15.37 13.29 11.08
C GLU A 210 -15.69 13.21 12.59
N GLY A 211 -15.04 14.06 13.40
CA GLY A 211 -15.24 14.14 14.85
C GLY A 211 -14.44 13.17 15.74
N ALA A 212 -13.45 12.43 15.25
CA ALA A 212 -12.62 11.60 16.13
C ALA A 212 -11.51 12.37 16.87
N ALA A 213 -11.26 11.96 18.11
CA ALA A 213 -10.28 12.60 19.00
C ALA A 213 -8.81 12.32 18.64
N SER A 214 -8.51 11.38 17.73
CA SER A 214 -7.15 11.09 17.32
C SER A 214 -7.08 10.63 15.87
N PRO A 215 -6.14 11.15 15.06
CA PRO A 215 -5.95 10.72 13.69
C PRO A 215 -5.47 9.27 13.66
N ALA A 216 -6.01 8.50 12.72
CA ALA A 216 -5.57 7.13 12.47
C ALA A 216 -4.53 7.13 11.35
N ILE A 217 -3.49 6.31 11.45
CA ILE A 217 -2.44 6.24 10.43
C ILE A 217 -2.89 5.34 9.28
N ALA A 218 -2.95 5.88 8.07
CA ALA A 218 -3.40 5.18 6.87
C ALA A 218 -2.26 4.74 5.95
N ALA A 219 -1.18 5.53 5.92
CA ALA A 219 0.00 5.21 5.15
C ALA A 219 1.28 5.79 5.78
N VAL A 220 2.37 5.07 5.61
CA VAL A 220 3.68 5.37 6.22
C VAL A 220 4.83 5.16 5.24
N LEU A 221 5.87 5.97 5.40
CA LEU A 221 7.20 5.70 4.86
C LEU A 221 8.02 5.03 5.96
N VAL A 222 8.48 3.82 5.69
CA VAL A 222 9.28 3.02 6.62
C VAL A 222 10.73 3.00 6.16
N ASN A 223 11.63 3.29 7.10
CA ASN A 223 13.05 3.06 6.96
C ASN A 223 13.47 1.95 7.94
N TYR A 224 13.99 0.85 7.41
CA TYR A 224 14.53 -0.25 8.23
C TYR A 224 15.98 0.09 8.59
N THR A 225 16.20 0.34 9.89
CA THR A 225 17.47 0.92 10.36
C THR A 225 18.63 -0.06 10.30
N ASP A 226 18.35 -1.36 10.21
CA ASP A 226 19.36 -2.41 10.21
C ASP A 226 20.00 -2.60 8.82
N ASP A 227 19.27 -2.30 7.74
CA ASP A 227 19.66 -2.67 6.36
C ASP A 227 19.33 -1.59 5.31
N ASN A 228 18.93 -0.39 5.74
CA ASN A 228 18.60 0.77 4.91
C ASN A 228 17.47 0.53 3.88
N ARG A 229 16.66 -0.53 4.04
CA ARG A 229 15.50 -0.72 3.17
C ARG A 229 14.47 0.37 3.38
N ASN A 230 13.81 0.76 2.30
CA ASN A 230 12.76 1.78 2.32
C ASN A 230 11.46 1.20 1.77
N THR A 231 10.37 1.35 2.52
CA THR A 231 9.05 0.86 2.12
C THR A 231 7.98 1.94 2.28
N MET A 232 7.15 2.13 1.26
CA MET A 232 5.88 2.84 1.39
C MET A 232 4.77 1.81 1.67
N ALA A 233 4.02 2.00 2.75
CA ALA A 233 2.98 1.04 3.15
C ALA A 233 1.63 1.71 3.36
N PHE A 234 0.57 1.03 2.90
CA PHE A 234 -0.83 1.45 3.04
C PHE A 234 -1.60 0.41 3.85
N THR A 235 -2.29 0.85 4.89
CA THR A 235 -3.03 -0.03 5.82
C THR A 235 -4.46 -0.31 5.37
N PHE A 236 -4.68 -0.27 4.07
CA PHE A 236 -5.96 -0.52 3.42
C PHE A 236 -5.77 -1.27 2.10
N ASP A 237 -6.80 -2.01 1.73
CA ASP A 237 -6.89 -2.72 0.46
C ASP A 237 -7.06 -1.75 -0.69
N CYS A 238 -6.67 -2.16 -1.90
CA CYS A 238 -6.70 -1.25 -3.04
C CYS A 238 -7.19 -1.79 -4.39
N ALA A 239 -8.43 -1.50 -4.80
CA ALA A 239 -9.00 -2.05 -6.03
C ALA A 239 -8.97 -1.11 -7.24
N ALA A 240 -8.87 -1.67 -8.46
CA ALA A 240 -8.78 -0.90 -9.72
C ALA A 240 -10.00 -0.02 -10.07
N TRP A 241 -11.15 -0.29 -9.46
CA TRP A 241 -12.35 0.55 -9.61
C TRP A 241 -12.31 1.78 -8.71
N SER A 242 -11.46 1.81 -7.68
CA SER A 242 -11.34 2.93 -6.75
C SER A 242 -10.44 4.03 -7.36
N PRO A 243 -10.96 5.25 -7.57
CA PRO A 243 -10.14 6.39 -8.00
C PRO A 243 -8.99 6.67 -7.03
N SER A 244 -9.25 6.54 -5.72
CA SER A 244 -8.27 6.64 -4.65
C SER A 244 -7.08 5.74 -4.92
N CYS A 245 -7.35 4.50 -5.30
CA CYS A 245 -6.33 3.51 -5.59
C CYS A 245 -5.48 3.82 -6.81
N VAL A 246 -6.10 4.32 -7.88
CA VAL A 246 -5.36 4.74 -9.06
C VAL A 246 -4.43 5.90 -8.71
N LEU A 247 -4.92 6.88 -7.94
CA LEU A 247 -4.15 8.03 -7.49
C LEU A 247 -2.96 7.61 -6.62
N LEU A 248 -3.19 6.76 -5.63
CA LEU A 248 -2.15 6.27 -4.73
C LEU A 248 -1.20 5.30 -5.40
N GLY A 249 -1.65 4.56 -6.41
CA GLY A 249 -0.81 3.78 -7.29
C GLY A 249 0.17 4.66 -8.07
N ARG A 250 -0.28 5.82 -8.58
CA ARG A 250 0.61 6.81 -9.24
C ARG A 250 1.63 7.37 -8.26
N LEU A 251 1.20 7.80 -7.08
CA LEU A 251 2.09 8.27 -6.02
C LEU A 251 3.17 7.22 -5.69
N SER A 252 2.74 5.96 -5.53
CA SER A 252 3.63 4.84 -5.24
C SER A 252 4.68 4.62 -6.33
N VAL A 253 4.26 4.65 -7.60
CA VAL A 253 5.16 4.45 -8.74
C VAL A 253 6.12 5.64 -8.89
N ALA A 254 5.66 6.88 -8.73
CA ALA A 254 6.55 8.04 -8.70
C ALA A 254 7.61 7.87 -7.61
N TRP A 255 7.21 7.44 -6.41
CA TRP A 255 8.08 7.19 -5.26
C TRP A 255 9.08 6.06 -5.46
N LEU A 256 8.71 5.02 -6.20
CA LEU A 256 9.65 3.97 -6.57
C LEU A 256 10.70 4.45 -7.59
N LEU A 257 10.30 5.32 -8.52
CA LEU A 257 11.16 5.82 -9.60
C LEU A 257 12.01 7.04 -9.24
N GLU A 258 11.72 7.70 -8.12
CA GLU A 258 12.48 8.85 -7.67
C GLU A 258 13.94 8.48 -7.41
N GLY A 259 14.80 9.05 -8.27
CA GLY A 259 16.24 8.84 -8.21
C GLY A 259 16.79 9.20 -6.84
N ARG A 260 17.18 8.19 -6.05
CA ARG A 260 18.16 8.40 -4.99
C ARG A 260 19.54 8.31 -5.60
N SER A 261 20.47 9.05 -5.03
CA SER A 261 21.90 8.77 -5.18
C SER A 261 22.11 7.31 -4.75
N GLN A 262 22.14 6.38 -5.70
CA GLN A 262 22.59 5.03 -5.42
C GLN A 262 24.05 5.16 -4.94
N PRO A 263 24.48 4.40 -3.92
CA PRO A 263 25.90 4.28 -3.65
C PRO A 263 26.56 3.80 -4.94
N VAL A 264 27.37 4.67 -5.54
CA VAL A 264 28.07 4.36 -6.78
C VAL A 264 28.94 3.16 -6.49
N ALA A 265 28.59 2.01 -7.05
CA ALA A 265 29.46 0.83 -6.97
C ALA A 265 30.79 1.23 -7.60
N THR A 266 31.82 1.32 -6.78
CA THR A 266 33.19 1.47 -7.23
C THR A 266 33.77 0.08 -7.44
N ASP A 267 34.44 -0.16 -8.57
CA ASP A 267 35.26 -1.36 -8.69
C ASP A 267 36.39 -1.37 -7.66
N SER A 268 37.15 -2.47 -7.64
CA SER A 268 38.35 -2.61 -6.81
C SER A 268 39.44 -1.56 -7.11
N SER A 269 39.31 -0.76 -8.17
CA SER A 269 40.18 0.37 -8.49
C SER A 269 39.62 1.73 -8.04
N GLY A 270 38.45 1.77 -7.41
CA GLY A 270 37.79 3.00 -6.97
C GLY A 270 37.05 3.73 -8.10
N ASN A 271 36.97 3.16 -9.30
CA ASN A 271 36.27 3.77 -10.42
C ASN A 271 34.78 3.46 -10.38
N PRO A 272 33.90 4.45 -10.62
CA PRO A 272 32.47 4.22 -10.80
C PRO A 272 32.22 3.17 -11.90
N THR A 273 31.69 2.01 -11.55
CA THR A 273 31.27 0.99 -12.53
C THR A 273 29.78 1.11 -12.90
N GLY A 274 29.17 2.27 -12.66
CA GLY A 274 27.73 2.47 -12.81
C GLY A 274 27.27 2.56 -14.28
N THR A 275 26.40 1.64 -14.66
CA THR A 275 25.49 1.75 -15.79
C THR A 275 24.57 2.97 -15.65
N SER A 276 24.85 3.96 -16.50
CA SER A 276 24.02 5.02 -17.07
C SER A 276 23.23 5.96 -16.14
N GLY A 277 23.79 7.14 -15.91
CA GLY A 277 23.01 8.32 -15.49
C GLY A 277 21.80 8.60 -16.39
N ALA A 278 21.77 8.08 -17.62
CA ALA A 278 20.60 8.15 -18.51
C ALA A 278 19.37 7.38 -17.98
N ALA A 279 19.53 6.17 -17.40
CA ALA A 279 18.41 5.41 -16.85
C ALA A 279 17.86 6.07 -15.58
N GLN A 280 18.76 6.58 -14.72
CA GLN A 280 18.38 7.32 -13.52
C GLN A 280 17.71 8.65 -13.87
N GLN A 281 18.19 9.36 -14.89
CA GLN A 281 17.56 10.57 -15.40
C GLN A 281 16.17 10.27 -15.98
N ALA A 282 16.03 9.22 -16.79
CA ALA A 282 14.74 8.82 -17.35
C ALA A 282 13.73 8.44 -16.26
N ALA A 283 14.15 7.74 -15.21
CA ALA A 283 13.31 7.43 -14.06
C ALA A 283 12.90 8.70 -13.30
N SER A 284 13.82 9.65 -13.12
CA SER A 284 13.55 10.94 -12.51
C SER A 284 12.57 11.78 -13.34
N ASP A 285 12.76 11.86 -14.65
CA ASP A 285 11.88 12.59 -15.58
C ASP A 285 10.48 11.98 -15.58
N LEU A 286 10.39 10.64 -15.57
CA LEU A 286 9.12 9.94 -15.49
C LEU A 286 8.42 10.14 -14.15
N SER A 287 9.16 10.09 -13.04
CA SER A 287 8.65 10.43 -11.71
C SER A 287 8.09 11.86 -11.70
N GLY A 288 8.83 12.83 -12.25
CA GLY A 288 8.38 14.22 -12.39
C GLY A 288 7.09 14.36 -13.20
N LYS A 289 6.96 13.61 -14.30
CA LYS A 289 5.72 13.57 -15.11
C LYS A 289 4.54 13.01 -14.32
N ILE A 290 4.73 11.90 -13.59
CA ILE A 290 3.67 11.29 -12.77
C ILE A 290 3.23 12.26 -11.67
N VAL A 291 4.18 12.95 -11.03
CA VAL A 291 3.89 13.96 -10.00
C VAL A 291 3.12 15.14 -10.59
N ALA A 292 3.48 15.62 -11.78
CA ALA A 292 2.74 16.68 -12.45
C ALA A 292 1.28 16.28 -12.73
N ASP A 293 1.06 15.08 -13.26
CA ASP A 293 -0.30 14.54 -13.47
C ASP A 293 -1.07 14.41 -12.15
N LEU A 294 -0.40 13.95 -11.09
CA LEU A 294 -0.96 13.80 -9.75
C LEU A 294 -1.44 15.14 -9.18
N LEU A 295 -0.63 16.19 -9.31
CA LEU A 295 -0.96 17.54 -8.84
C LEU A 295 -2.11 18.15 -9.65
N VAL A 296 -2.17 17.89 -10.96
CA VAL A 296 -3.28 18.34 -11.81
C VAL A 296 -4.59 17.68 -11.38
N ASP A 297 -4.58 16.37 -11.11
CA ASP A 297 -5.78 15.65 -10.68
C ASP A 297 -6.21 16.07 -9.26
N ALA A 298 -5.25 16.25 -8.35
CA ALA A 298 -5.52 16.79 -7.01
C ALA A 298 -6.12 18.20 -7.07
N SER A 299 -5.60 19.07 -7.94
CA SER A 299 -6.12 20.42 -8.14
C SER A 299 -7.55 20.42 -8.67
N LYS A 300 -7.85 19.58 -9.66
CA LYS A 300 -9.22 19.40 -10.18
C LYS A 300 -10.18 18.89 -9.11
N ALA A 301 -9.72 17.98 -8.25
CA ALA A 301 -10.50 17.49 -7.12
C ALA A 301 -10.87 18.62 -6.14
N ASN A 302 -9.93 19.54 -5.88
CA ASN A 302 -10.15 20.68 -4.99
C ASN A 302 -11.08 21.73 -5.60
N ILE A 303 -10.97 22.01 -6.90
CA ILE A 303 -11.84 22.98 -7.59
C ILE A 303 -13.30 22.50 -7.62
N ALA A 304 -13.54 21.21 -7.80
CA ALA A 304 -14.89 20.64 -7.80
C ALA A 304 -15.64 20.82 -6.47
N ASN A 305 -14.91 21.04 -5.37
CA ASN A 305 -15.48 21.27 -4.04
C ASN A 305 -15.74 22.75 -3.71
N GLY A 306 -15.25 23.67 -4.53
CA GLY A 306 -15.31 25.11 -4.27
C GLY A 306 -16.44 25.85 -4.98
N THR A 307 -17.71 25.56 -4.64
CA THR A 307 -18.80 26.56 -4.74
C THR A 307 -19.79 26.38 -3.57
N PRO A 308 -20.22 27.47 -2.89
CA PRO A 308 -20.78 27.43 -1.53
C PRO A 308 -22.31 27.49 -1.51
N ASP A 309 -22.94 26.75 -0.59
CA ASP A 309 -24.10 27.16 0.25
C ASP A 309 -24.82 25.93 0.81
N SER A 310 -24.53 25.56 2.07
CA SER A 310 -25.54 25.07 3.02
C SER A 310 -24.98 24.94 4.45
N PRO A 311 -25.72 25.43 5.46
CA PRO A 311 -25.27 25.43 6.85
C PRO A 311 -25.49 24.06 7.53
N LEU A 312 -24.42 23.52 8.13
CA LEU A 312 -24.48 22.35 9.00
C LEU A 312 -25.24 22.69 10.29
N LYS A 313 -26.38 22.03 10.52
CA LYS A 313 -27.09 21.99 11.80
C LYS A 313 -26.78 20.67 12.52
N ASN A 314 -26.37 20.81 13.78
CA ASN A 314 -26.07 19.79 14.78
C ASN A 314 -27.22 18.78 15.04
N GLY A 315 -26.89 17.57 15.50
CA GLY A 315 -27.86 16.71 16.19
C GLY A 315 -27.47 15.28 16.59
N ALA A 316 -26.98 15.13 17.82
CA ALA A 316 -27.32 14.10 18.82
C ALA A 316 -26.75 12.64 18.80
N ALA A 317 -26.53 12.19 20.06
CA ALA A 317 -25.85 10.99 20.56
C ALA A 317 -26.66 9.67 20.54
N ALA A 318 -25.96 8.52 20.60
CA ALA A 318 -26.39 7.31 21.32
C ALA A 318 -25.24 6.30 21.58
N ARG A 319 -25.46 5.42 22.57
CA ARG A 319 -24.51 4.67 23.41
C ARG A 319 -23.93 3.37 22.81
N ALA A 320 -22.74 3.01 23.30
CA ALA A 320 -22.02 1.76 23.02
C ALA A 320 -22.44 0.58 23.92
N GLY A 321 -22.32 -0.64 23.38
CA GLY A 321 -22.24 -1.91 24.09
C GLY A 321 -21.07 -2.76 23.54
N PRO A 322 -20.50 -3.71 24.31
CA PRO A 322 -19.20 -4.29 23.99
C PRO A 322 -19.33 -5.49 23.03
N ALA A 323 -18.41 -5.59 22.06
CA ALA A 323 -18.21 -6.78 21.24
C ALA A 323 -16.81 -7.38 21.49
N ALA A 324 -16.80 -8.68 21.77
CA ALA A 324 -15.62 -9.52 21.97
C ALA A 324 -14.92 -9.83 20.62
N GLY A 325 -13.62 -10.11 20.72
CA GLY A 325 -12.67 -10.10 19.62
C GLY A 325 -12.88 -11.12 18.50
N ALA A 326 -12.43 -10.73 17.31
CA ALA A 326 -12.19 -11.60 16.17
C ALA A 326 -10.76 -11.37 15.67
N LEU A 327 -9.94 -12.42 15.72
CA LEU A 327 -8.74 -12.52 14.90
C LEU A 327 -9.17 -12.53 13.43
N ALA A 328 -8.60 -11.64 12.62
CA ALA A 328 -8.80 -11.65 11.19
C ALA A 328 -8.30 -13.00 10.63
N ALA A 329 -9.24 -13.83 10.17
CA ALA A 329 -8.93 -15.05 9.47
C ALA A 329 -8.21 -14.69 8.16
N ALA A 330 -6.92 -14.98 8.08
CA ALA A 330 -6.19 -14.98 6.83
C ALA A 330 -6.79 -16.06 5.93
N SER A 331 -7.78 -15.71 5.10
CA SER A 331 -8.44 -16.65 4.20
C SER A 331 -7.48 -17.07 3.07
N ALA A 332 -7.56 -18.32 2.63
CA ALA A 332 -6.72 -18.87 1.57
C ALA A 332 -6.84 -18.04 0.28
N GLY A 333 -5.81 -17.24 -0.02
CA GLY A 333 -5.73 -16.34 -1.16
C GLY A 333 -4.53 -16.63 -2.05
N ALA A 334 -4.48 -15.95 -3.20
CA ALA A 334 -3.25 -15.72 -3.95
C ALA A 334 -2.69 -14.33 -3.58
N ALA A 335 -1.44 -14.10 -3.92
CA ALA A 335 -0.70 -12.88 -3.67
C ALA A 335 0.07 -12.54 -4.95
N LEU A 336 0.34 -11.26 -5.16
CA LEU A 336 1.05 -10.82 -6.35
C LEU A 336 2.22 -9.90 -5.96
N LEU A 337 3.33 -10.13 -6.64
CA LEU A 337 4.54 -9.32 -6.58
C LEU A 337 4.73 -8.70 -7.96
N SER A 338 4.51 -7.40 -8.09
CA SER A 338 4.91 -6.66 -9.28
C SER A 338 6.31 -6.10 -9.06
N VAL A 339 7.18 -6.24 -10.04
CA VAL A 339 8.56 -5.73 -9.95
C VAL A 339 8.83 -4.84 -11.17
N LEU A 340 9.36 -3.63 -10.93
CA LEU A 340 9.63 -2.63 -11.97
C LEU A 340 11.01 -2.87 -12.55
N LEU A 341 11.08 -3.10 -13.87
CA LEU A 341 12.34 -3.18 -14.59
C LEU A 341 12.94 -1.78 -14.72
N LEU A 342 14.25 -1.67 -14.49
CA LEU A 342 15.04 -0.46 -14.76
C LEU A 342 15.55 -0.47 -16.20
#